data_AF-A0A955SGX8-F1
#
_entry.id   AF-A0A955SGX8-F1
#
_cell.length_a   1.000
_cell.length_b   1.000
_cell.length_c   1.000
_cell.angle_alpha   90.00
_cell.angle_beta   90.00
_cell.angle_gamma   90.00
#
_symmetry.space_group_name_H-M   'P 1'
#
loop_
_entity.id
_entity.type
_entity.pdbx_description
1 polymer ?
#
loop_
_entity_poly.entity_id
_entity_poly.type
_entity_poly.pdbx_seq_one_letter_code
_entity_poly.pdbx_strand_id
1 'polypeptide(L)' 'CLMCHGDPETFSSELKESLAVHYPKDKATGYEMGDFRGALTIEWKKANE' A
#
# COMPACT_ATOMS: atom_id res chain seq x y z
N CYS A 1 1.13 -0.50 -9.51
CA CYS A 1 0.22 -0.62 -8.35
C CYS A 1 -0.20 -2.06 -8.11
N LEU A 2 -0.92 -2.69 -9.04
CA LEU A 2 -1.49 -4.04 -8.83
C LEU A 2 -0.47 -5.17 -8.70
N MET A 3 0.76 -5.02 -9.21
CA MET A 3 1.81 -6.02 -9.03
C MET A 3 2.16 -6.30 -7.57
N CYS A 4 1.95 -5.34 -6.66
CA CYS A 4 2.22 -5.51 -5.22
C CYS A 4 1.02 -5.19 -4.31
N HIS A 5 0.01 -4.49 -4.84
CA HIS A 5 -1.20 -4.12 -4.11
C HIS A 5 -2.46 -4.76 -4.71
N GLY A 6 -2.34 -5.59 -5.74
CA GLY A 6 -3.46 -6.29 -6.37
C GLY A 6 -3.83 -7.58 -5.65
N ASP A 7 -4.36 -8.56 -6.38
CA ASP A 7 -4.69 -9.87 -5.85
C ASP A 7 -3.44 -10.59 -5.32
N PRO A 8 -3.36 -10.88 -4.00
CA PRO A 8 -2.25 -11.60 -3.40
C PRO A 8 -1.95 -12.95 -4.04
N GLU A 9 -2.94 -13.62 -4.63
CA GLU A 9 -2.71 -14.91 -5.28
C GLU A 9 -1.80 -14.80 -6.50
N THR A 10 -1.75 -13.61 -7.13
CA THR A 10 -0.91 -13.33 -8.30
C THR A 10 0.53 -12.92 -7.96
N PHE A 11 0.84 -12.69 -6.68
CA PHE A 11 2.16 -12.19 -6.26
C PHE A 11 3.23 -13.26 -6.38
N SER A 12 4.47 -12.84 -6.65
CA SER A 12 5.62 -13.73 -6.58
C SER A 12 5.85 -14.22 -5.15
N SER A 13 6.47 -15.40 -5.00
CA SER A 13 6.84 -15.96 -3.70
C SER A 13 7.75 -15.02 -2.92
N GLU A 14 8.77 -14.46 -3.59
CA GLU A 14 9.71 -13.50 -2.99
C GLU A 14 9.00 -12.26 -2.43
N LEU A 15 8.00 -11.75 -3.14
CA LEU A 15 7.21 -10.61 -2.67
C LEU A 15 6.37 -10.99 -1.44
N LYS A 16 5.69 -12.14 -1.46
CA LYS A 16 4.89 -12.63 -0.33
C LYS A 16 5.75 -12.78 0.93
N GLU A 17 6.94 -13.36 0.80
CA GLU A 17 7.90 -13.53 1.89
C GLU A 17 8.37 -12.17 2.44
N SER A 18 8.76 -11.25 1.56
CA SER A 18 9.21 -9.91 1.95
C SER A 18 8.11 -9.13 2.68
N LEU A 19 6.87 -9.17 2.18
CA LEU A 19 5.73 -8.51 2.81
C LEU A 19 5.41 -9.13 4.18
N ALA A 20 5.46 -10.45 4.32
CA ALA A 20 5.21 -11.11 5.60
C ALA A 20 6.25 -10.73 6.68
N VAL A 21 7.51 -10.55 6.29
CA VAL A 21 8.60 -10.17 7.20
C VAL A 21 8.53 -8.69 7.58
N HIS A 22 8.40 -7.81 6.59
CA HIS A 22 8.55 -6.37 6.80
C HIS A 22 7.23 -5.67 7.15
N TYR A 23 6.10 -6.22 6.72
CA TYR A 23 4.76 -5.66 6.89
C TYR A 23 3.76 -6.72 7.36
N PRO A 24 3.95 -7.37 8.53
CA PRO A 24 3.10 -8.48 9.00
C PRO A 24 1.63 -8.12 9.27
N LYS A 25 1.29 -6.83 9.21
CA LYS A 25 -0.08 -6.30 9.36
C LYS A 25 -0.52 -5.52 8.13
N ASP A 26 0.07 -5.81 6.97
CA ASP A 26 -0.27 -5.14 5.73
C ASP A 26 -1.77 -5.29 5.42
N LYS A 27 -2.39 -4.19 5.01
CA LYS A 27 -3.78 -4.09 4.57
C LYS A 27 -3.87 -3.47 3.17
N ALA A 28 -2.74 -3.25 2.52
CA ALA A 28 -2.63 -2.55 1.26
C ALA A 28 -2.68 -3.50 0.05
N THR A 29 -3.37 -4.62 0.12
CA THR A 29 -3.48 -5.61 -0.97
C THR A 29 -4.95 -5.87 -1.31
N GLY A 30 -5.20 -6.58 -2.40
CA GLY A 30 -6.55 -6.88 -2.88
C GLY A 30 -7.22 -5.75 -3.66
N TYR A 31 -6.46 -4.76 -4.13
CA TYR A 31 -7.00 -3.68 -4.97
C TYR A 31 -7.23 -4.15 -6.41
N GLU A 32 -8.19 -3.51 -7.08
CA GLU A 32 -8.46 -3.66 -8.51
C GLU A 32 -8.16 -2.36 -9.29
N MET A 33 -8.18 -2.45 -10.63
CA MET A 33 -7.96 -1.28 -11.47
C MET A 33 -9.13 -0.29 -11.34
N GLY A 34 -8.82 0.95 -10.96
CA GLY A 34 -9.81 2.00 -10.73
C GLY A 34 -10.16 2.22 -9.27
N ASP A 35 -9.73 1.34 -8.36
CA ASP A 35 -9.96 1.50 -6.93
C ASP A 35 -9.24 2.73 -6.36
N PHE A 36 -9.90 3.34 -5.36
CA PHE A 36 -9.31 4.41 -4.59
C PHE A 36 -8.26 3.86 -3.61
N ARG A 37 -6.98 4.09 -3.92
CA ARG A 37 -5.87 3.60 -3.09
C ARG A 37 -5.65 4.41 -1.81
N GLY A 38 -6.00 5.69 -1.80
CA GLY A 38 -5.75 6.61 -0.71
C GLY A 38 -5.50 8.03 -1.19
N ALA A 39 -5.21 8.92 -0.23
CA ALA A 39 -4.95 10.33 -0.49
C ALA A 39 -3.66 10.78 0.21
N LEU A 40 -3.09 11.86 -0.30
CA LEU A 40 -2.04 12.62 0.38
C LEU A 40 -2.69 13.79 1.11
N THR A 41 -2.33 13.97 2.37
CA THR A 41 -2.71 15.14 3.16
C THR A 41 -1.48 16.01 3.34
N ILE A 42 -1.62 17.31 3.10
CA ILE A 42 -0.55 18.29 3.31
C ILE A 42 -1.05 19.29 4.33
N GLU A 43 -0.29 19.45 5.42
CA GLU A 43 -0.51 20.46 6.44
C GLU A 43 0.63 21.46 6.42
N TRP A 44 0.30 22.74 6.38
CA TRP A 44 1.27 23.83 6.47
C TRP A 44 1.13 24.47 7.84
N LYS A 45 2.25 24.59 8.57
CA LYS A 45 2.27 25.43 9.77
C LYS A 45 2.05 26.87 9.34
N LYS A 46 1.10 27.55 9.99
CA LYS A 46 0.98 29.00 9.84
C LYS A 46 2.28 29.65 10.32
N ALA A 47 2.74 30.67 9.60
CA ALA A 47 3.81 31.52 10.11
C ALA A 47 3.25 32.30 11.32
N ASN A 48 3.90 32.14 12.47
CA ASN A 48 3.70 32.83 13.76
C ASN A 48 2.73 32.19 14.78
N GLU A 49 2.88 30.89 15.03
CA GLU A 49 2.62 30.28 16.35
C GLU A 49 3.94 29.82 16.98
#